data_AF-A0A6B1INB3-F1
#
_entry.id   AF-A0A6B1INB3-F1
#
_cell.length_a   1.000
_cell.length_b   1.000
_cell.length_c   1.000
_cell.angle_alpha   90.00
_cell.angle_beta   90.00
_cell.angle_gamma   90.00
#
_symmetry.space_group_name_H-M   'P 1'
#
loop_
_entity.id
_entity.type
_entity.pdbx_description
1 polymer ?
#
loop_
_entity_poly.entity_id
_entity_poly.type
_entity_poly.pdbx_seq_one_letter_code
_entity_poly.pdbx_strand_id
1 'polypeptide(L)'
;MDDLNRLFEDIDTEDILDGITRRRLVVGGGAVTGTVGVGSLLFGQDGDTEPTPEDRLTTAETRFTGVATTLTETDVADPYSSWGLRNEIETALNSVNQILSEDFPDEPEIQQRLSALRTATEYYSTLLTSLTAADSLFGSVSDSEPDVLKQTRELEYDPASELDSSSFEQSIGQLAAAEKAPSEVTSEDRTLVPDQQAVLDALRTQREILDRHIRAQQSYVDSATPIEAGVRAYEQSRFADARANLADAQEALLTDISGTSGAYQLSDTGLTLDQYRELFSLRQDGVAQLLDTSQESVPEDERQSAVNSALNAFFEARNLIPR
;
A
#
# COMPACT_ATOMS: atom_id res chain seq x y z
N MET A 1 40.33 -18.76 -25.30
CA MET A 1 39.07 -19.47 -25.60
C MET A 1 38.26 -19.46 -24.31
N ASP A 2 37.86 -18.31 -23.79
CA ASP A 2 37.06 -17.25 -24.45
C ASP A 2 35.79 -17.84 -25.04
N ASP A 3 34.75 -17.91 -24.22
CA ASP A 3 33.57 -17.05 -24.40
C ASP A 3 32.61 -17.29 -23.22
N LEU A 4 32.89 -16.59 -22.12
CA LEU A 4 32.00 -16.40 -20.96
C LEU A 4 31.46 -14.96 -20.92
N ASN A 5 31.50 -14.26 -22.05
CA ASN A 5 31.07 -12.87 -22.20
C ASN A 5 30.41 -12.68 -23.56
N ARG A 6 29.12 -12.99 -23.65
CA ARG A 6 28.14 -12.44 -24.61
C ARG A 6 26.81 -13.19 -24.48
N LEU A 7 25.92 -12.68 -23.64
CA LEU A 7 24.51 -12.41 -23.97
C LEU A 7 23.87 -11.70 -22.77
N PHE A 8 24.30 -10.46 -22.55
CA PHE A 8 23.41 -9.40 -22.10
C PHE A 8 22.84 -8.80 -23.40
N GLU A 9 21.57 -9.11 -23.69
CA GLU A 9 20.71 -8.76 -24.85
C GLU A 9 19.80 -10.01 -24.98
N ASP A 10 18.55 -10.07 -24.54
CA ASP A 10 17.45 -9.11 -24.68
C ASP A 10 16.74 -8.84 -23.34
N ILE A 11 16.58 -7.54 -23.07
CA ILE A 11 15.54 -7.01 -22.21
C ILE A 11 14.35 -6.79 -23.15
N ASP A 12 13.42 -7.74 -23.23
CA ASP A 12 12.09 -7.46 -23.80
C ASP A 12 11.23 -6.84 -22.70
N THR A 13 11.43 -5.53 -22.55
CA THR A 13 10.53 -4.55 -21.95
C THR A 13 9.26 -4.38 -22.78
N GLU A 14 8.47 -5.44 -22.96
CA GLU A 14 7.12 -5.39 -23.53
C GLU A 14 6.23 -6.39 -22.80
N ASP A 15 5.80 -6.03 -21.59
CA ASP A 15 4.46 -6.32 -21.03
C ASP A 15 4.19 -5.45 -19.79
N ILE A 16 4.69 -4.22 -19.83
CA ILE A 16 4.17 -3.12 -19.03
C ILE A 16 3.02 -2.55 -19.87
N LEU A 17 1.81 -2.50 -19.31
CA LEU A 17 0.55 -1.93 -19.85
C LEU A 17 -0.45 -2.94 -20.43
N ASP A 18 -1.20 -3.63 -19.56
CA ASP A 18 -2.66 -3.63 -19.73
C ASP A 18 -3.37 -4.03 -18.41
N GLY A 19 -4.08 -3.09 -17.78
CA GLY A 19 -4.80 -3.38 -16.53
C GLY A 19 -5.21 -2.20 -15.65
N ILE A 20 -4.83 -0.95 -15.98
CA ILE A 20 -5.31 0.24 -15.26
C ILE A 20 -6.77 0.52 -15.66
N THR A 21 -7.73 0.06 -14.86
CA THR A 21 -9.17 0.38 -14.99
C THR A 21 -9.75 0.62 -13.60
N ARG A 22 -10.49 1.69 -13.24
CA ARG A 22 -11.09 2.85 -13.91
C ARG A 22 -11.15 4.01 -12.91
N ARG A 23 -10.25 4.99 -13.04
CA ARG A 23 -10.49 6.39 -12.63
C ARG A 23 -9.53 7.33 -13.37
N ARG A 24 -9.56 7.26 -14.69
CA ARG A 24 -9.17 8.40 -15.53
C ARG A 24 -10.40 9.28 -15.69
N LEU A 25 -10.49 10.34 -14.89
CA LEU A 25 -11.27 11.50 -15.28
C LEU A 25 -10.30 12.65 -15.51
N VAL A 26 -10.21 12.98 -16.79
CA VAL A 26 -9.61 14.18 -17.36
C VAL A 26 -10.03 15.41 -16.53
N VAL A 27 -9.08 16.01 -15.80
CA VAL A 27 -9.11 17.44 -15.51
C VAL A 27 -8.15 18.08 -16.51
N GLY A 28 -8.70 18.43 -17.67
CA GLY A 28 -8.01 19.26 -18.63
C GLY A 28 -8.06 20.73 -18.21
N GLY A 29 -7.00 21.47 -18.53
CA GLY A 29 -7.15 22.85 -18.97
C GLY A 29 -6.73 23.95 -18.01
N GLY A 30 -5.57 23.81 -17.36
CA GLY A 30 -4.81 24.95 -16.83
C GLY A 30 -3.36 24.78 -17.23
N ALA A 31 -2.92 25.47 -18.28
CA ALA A 31 -1.53 25.43 -18.72
C ALA A 31 -0.61 25.96 -17.62
N VAL A 32 0.08 25.06 -16.92
CA VAL A 32 1.40 25.34 -16.37
C VAL A 32 2.37 24.50 -17.18
N THR A 33 2.89 25.10 -18.23
CA THR A 33 4.06 24.61 -18.94
C THR A 33 5.23 24.58 -17.97
N GLY A 34 5.51 23.41 -17.38
CA GLY A 34 6.65 23.18 -16.51
C GLY A 34 7.03 21.70 -16.59
N THR A 35 8.04 21.41 -17.39
CA THR A 35 8.63 20.10 -17.66
C THR A 35 8.89 19.26 -16.39
N VAL A 36 8.30 18.05 -16.34
CA VAL A 36 8.89 16.91 -15.60
C VAL A 36 10.10 16.47 -16.41
N GLY A 37 11.26 17.04 -16.09
CA GLY A 37 12.53 16.79 -16.74
C GLY A 37 13.51 16.17 -15.76
N VAL A 38 13.83 14.90 -15.98
CA VAL A 38 15.19 14.41 -15.71
C VAL A 38 16.09 15.21 -16.64
N GLY A 39 16.65 16.31 -16.15
CA GLY A 39 17.49 17.22 -16.94
C GLY A 39 17.18 18.68 -16.69
N SER A 40 18.19 19.40 -16.19
CA SER A 40 18.36 20.85 -16.26
C SER A 40 17.10 21.71 -16.13
N LEU A 41 16.83 22.20 -14.92
CA LEU A 41 16.03 23.40 -14.76
C LEU A 41 16.80 24.57 -15.40
N LEU A 42 16.31 24.98 -16.56
CA LEU A 42 16.69 26.18 -17.30
C LEU A 42 16.35 27.42 -16.47
N PHE A 43 17.34 27.96 -15.75
CA PHE A 43 17.37 29.39 -15.47
C PHE A 43 17.87 30.12 -16.72
N GLY A 44 17.32 31.31 -16.96
CA GLY A 44 17.69 32.19 -18.07
C GLY A 44 19.21 32.28 -18.22
N GLN A 45 19.66 32.12 -19.45
CA GLN A 45 21.03 32.23 -19.86
C GLN A 45 21.46 33.71 -19.80
N ASP A 46 21.83 34.18 -18.61
CA ASP A 46 22.55 35.43 -18.41
C ASP A 46 23.85 35.16 -17.62
N GLY A 47 24.92 34.85 -18.36
CA GLY A 47 26.32 34.95 -17.92
C GLY A 47 26.85 33.86 -17.00
N ASP A 48 28.10 33.46 -17.24
CA ASP A 48 28.94 32.61 -16.38
C ASP A 48 29.20 33.26 -15.00
N THR A 49 28.14 33.43 -14.20
CA THR A 49 28.20 33.99 -12.86
C THR A 49 27.98 32.85 -11.89
N GLU A 50 28.92 32.66 -10.95
CA GLU A 50 28.78 31.66 -9.91
C GLU A 50 27.49 31.95 -9.11
N PRO A 51 26.61 30.95 -8.89
CA PRO A 51 25.31 31.18 -8.24
C PRO A 51 25.53 31.75 -6.84
N THR A 52 24.81 32.82 -6.54
CA THR A 52 24.91 33.51 -5.25
C THR A 52 24.39 32.61 -4.12
N PRO A 53 24.79 32.86 -2.86
CA PRO A 53 24.24 32.12 -1.72
C PRO A 53 22.70 32.13 -1.69
N GLU A 54 22.08 33.25 -2.08
CA GLU A 54 20.61 33.38 -2.16
C GLU A 54 20.00 32.50 -3.27
N ASP A 55 20.64 32.39 -4.44
CA ASP A 55 20.18 31.53 -5.53
C ASP A 55 20.20 30.05 -5.12
N ARG A 56 21.22 29.65 -4.36
CA ARG A 56 21.38 28.27 -3.87
C ARG A 56 20.32 27.95 -2.82
N LEU A 57 20.05 28.84 -1.86
CA LEU A 57 18.97 28.66 -0.88
C LEU A 57 17.60 28.63 -1.55
N THR A 58 17.38 29.49 -2.56
CA THR A 58 16.14 29.53 -3.35
C THR A 58 15.92 28.21 -4.07
N THR A 59 16.99 27.61 -4.60
CA THR A 59 16.94 26.29 -5.23
C THR A 59 16.56 25.21 -4.21
N ALA A 60 17.16 25.21 -3.02
CA ALA A 60 16.82 24.26 -1.96
C ALA A 60 15.35 24.36 -1.51
N GLU A 61 14.86 25.59 -1.30
CA GLU A 61 13.47 25.85 -0.92
C GLU A 61 12.49 25.40 -2.01
N THR A 62 12.84 25.63 -3.28
CA THR A 62 12.04 25.19 -4.42
C THR A 62 11.92 23.66 -4.47
N ARG A 63 13.00 22.93 -4.13
CA ARG A 63 12.97 21.47 -4.05
C ARG A 63 11.97 20.99 -3.01
N PHE A 64 12.03 21.52 -1.79
CA PHE A 64 11.11 21.12 -0.71
C PHE A 64 9.68 21.60 -0.93
N THR A 65 9.47 22.77 -1.53
CA THR A 65 8.13 23.22 -1.96
C THR A 65 7.53 22.27 -3.00
N GLY A 66 8.36 21.78 -3.93
CA GLY A 66 7.96 20.76 -4.90
C GLY A 66 7.48 19.48 -4.22
N VAL A 67 8.29 18.93 -3.30
CA VAL A 67 7.93 17.72 -2.53
C VAL A 67 6.65 17.92 -1.72
N ALA A 68 6.48 19.06 -1.05
CA ALA A 68 5.27 19.37 -0.30
C ALA A 68 4.02 19.40 -1.19
N THR A 69 4.17 19.93 -2.41
CA THR A 69 3.11 19.94 -3.43
C THR A 69 2.78 18.51 -3.86
N THR A 70 3.79 17.70 -4.19
CA THR A 70 3.59 16.29 -4.57
C THR A 70 2.88 15.50 -3.48
N LEU A 71 3.26 15.67 -2.21
CA LEU A 71 2.60 15.00 -1.06
C LEU A 71 1.14 15.43 -0.88
N THR A 72 0.80 16.64 -1.32
CA THR A 72 -0.58 17.16 -1.26
C THR A 72 -1.44 16.63 -2.43
N GLU A 73 -0.83 16.47 -3.61
CA GLU A 73 -1.53 16.05 -4.83
C GLU A 73 -1.60 14.52 -4.99
N THR A 74 -0.68 13.79 -4.36
CA THR A 74 -0.62 12.33 -4.39
C THR A 74 -1.53 11.72 -3.32
N ASP A 75 -2.21 10.63 -3.66
CA ASP A 75 -2.92 9.83 -2.66
C ASP A 75 -1.93 9.04 -1.80
N VAL A 76 -1.44 9.64 -0.71
CA VAL A 76 -0.53 9.00 0.25
C VAL A 76 -1.18 7.78 0.92
N ALA A 77 -2.52 7.69 0.93
CA ALA A 77 -3.20 6.51 1.47
C ALA A 77 -3.11 5.29 0.53
N ASP A 78 -2.79 5.49 -0.76
CA ASP A 78 -2.56 4.43 -1.72
C ASP A 78 -1.21 3.73 -1.44
N PRO A 79 -1.19 2.42 -1.13
CA PRO A 79 0.04 1.68 -0.90
C PRO A 79 1.08 1.78 -2.03
N TYR A 80 0.66 1.93 -3.29
CA TYR A 80 1.58 2.07 -4.43
C TYR A 80 2.31 3.41 -4.48
N SER A 81 1.80 4.44 -3.80
CA SER A 81 2.38 5.78 -3.84
C SER A 81 3.72 5.86 -3.10
N SER A 82 3.95 4.99 -2.11
CA SER A 82 5.08 5.08 -1.17
C SER A 82 6.44 4.99 -1.85
N TRP A 83 6.60 4.11 -2.84
CA TRP A 83 7.87 3.99 -3.57
C TRP A 83 8.24 5.27 -4.32
N GLY A 84 7.27 5.86 -5.04
CA GLY A 84 7.47 7.09 -5.81
C GLY A 84 7.80 8.26 -4.90
N LEU A 85 7.02 8.44 -3.82
CA LEU A 85 7.22 9.49 -2.82
C LEU A 85 8.58 9.34 -2.12
N ARG A 86 9.00 8.11 -1.79
CA ARG A 86 10.31 7.84 -1.18
C ARG A 86 11.45 8.35 -2.07
N ASN A 87 11.45 7.98 -3.34
CA ASN A 87 12.49 8.37 -4.29
C ASN A 87 12.56 9.89 -4.47
N GLU A 88 11.39 10.56 -4.51
CA GLU A 88 11.32 12.01 -4.66
C GLU A 88 11.85 12.74 -3.42
N ILE A 89 11.45 12.30 -2.22
CA ILE A 89 11.93 12.84 -0.95
C ILE A 89 13.43 12.60 -0.78
N GLU A 90 13.92 11.39 -1.08
CA GLU A 90 15.35 11.05 -1.00
C GLU A 90 16.19 11.93 -1.94
N THR A 91 15.72 12.13 -3.17
CA THR A 91 16.38 13.01 -4.14
C THR A 91 16.43 14.46 -3.65
N ALA A 92 15.32 14.96 -3.11
CA ALA A 92 15.26 16.31 -2.55
C ALA A 92 16.17 16.47 -1.33
N LEU A 93 16.15 15.53 -0.39
CA LEU A 93 17.02 15.51 0.79
C LEU A 93 18.50 15.54 0.40
N ASN A 94 18.91 14.69 -0.55
CA ASN A 94 20.29 14.65 -1.03
C ASN A 94 20.71 15.99 -1.66
N SER A 95 19.85 16.56 -2.51
CA SER A 95 20.11 17.86 -3.15
C SER A 95 20.19 19.00 -2.14
N VAL A 96 19.29 19.05 -1.15
CA VAL A 96 19.27 20.12 -0.15
C VAL A 96 20.43 19.97 0.83
N ASN A 97 20.74 18.75 1.28
CA ASN A 97 21.89 18.51 2.17
C ASN A 97 23.22 18.89 1.52
N GLN A 98 23.37 18.68 0.21
CA GLN A 98 24.53 19.18 -0.52
C GLN A 98 24.65 20.70 -0.42
N ILE A 99 23.54 21.43 -0.64
CA ILE A 99 23.52 22.90 -0.52
C ILE A 99 23.78 23.33 0.93
N LEU A 100 23.16 22.71 1.92
CA LEU A 100 23.33 23.04 3.34
C LEU A 100 24.74 22.75 3.88
N SER A 101 25.55 21.97 3.16
CA SER A 101 26.95 21.68 3.51
C SER A 101 27.93 22.76 3.06
N GLU A 102 27.47 23.73 2.27
CA GLU A 102 28.28 24.84 1.79
C GLU A 102 28.42 25.96 2.83
N ASP A 103 29.43 26.80 2.66
CA ASP A 103 29.65 27.96 3.52
C ASP A 103 28.75 29.12 3.09
N PHE A 104 27.97 29.65 4.04
CA PHE A 104 27.07 30.79 3.85
C PHE A 104 27.49 31.99 4.70
N PRO A 105 27.19 33.22 4.25
CA PRO A 105 27.39 34.42 5.06
C PRO A 105 26.63 34.35 6.39
N ASP A 106 27.19 34.96 7.44
CA ASP A 106 26.54 35.09 8.76
C ASP A 106 25.55 36.27 8.79
N GLU A 107 24.61 36.26 7.85
CA GLU A 107 23.56 37.27 7.72
C GLU A 107 22.25 36.75 8.33
N PRO A 108 21.51 37.57 9.12
CA PRO A 108 20.32 37.10 9.82
C PRO A 108 19.27 36.43 8.92
N GLU A 109 19.03 36.97 7.72
CA GLU A 109 18.06 36.43 6.76
C GLU A 109 18.52 35.07 6.20
N ILE A 110 19.81 34.93 5.89
CA ILE A 110 20.41 33.66 5.44
C ILE A 110 20.33 32.61 6.55
N GLN A 111 20.64 32.97 7.79
CA GLN A 111 20.54 32.06 8.93
C GLN A 111 19.10 31.61 9.20
N GLN A 112 18.11 32.49 9.01
CA GLN A 112 16.69 32.12 9.11
C GLN A 112 16.31 31.08 8.04
N ARG A 113 16.71 31.29 6.77
CA ARG A 113 16.45 30.35 5.67
C ARG A 113 17.14 29.01 5.88
N LEU A 114 18.40 29.02 6.34
CA LEU A 114 19.13 27.81 6.69
C LEU A 114 18.44 27.04 7.83
N SER A 115 17.92 27.74 8.84
CA SER A 115 17.15 27.11 9.92
C SER A 115 15.87 26.46 9.39
N ALA A 116 15.12 27.16 8.53
CA ALA A 116 13.89 26.63 7.92
C ALA A 116 14.17 25.37 7.10
N LEU A 117 15.21 25.40 6.25
CA LEU A 117 15.63 24.25 5.45
C LEU A 117 16.09 23.07 6.32
N ARG A 118 16.84 23.31 7.40
CA ARG A 118 17.23 22.24 8.33
C ARG A 118 16.03 21.60 9.01
N THR A 119 15.05 22.39 9.44
CA THR A 119 13.78 21.87 10.00
C THR A 119 13.03 21.03 8.97
N ALA A 120 12.93 21.48 7.72
CA ALA A 120 12.31 20.72 6.64
C ALA A 120 13.07 19.41 6.34
N THR A 121 14.41 19.44 6.30
CA THR A 121 15.24 18.24 6.17
C THR A 121 14.95 17.22 7.28
N GLU A 122 14.82 17.65 8.53
CA GLU A 122 14.48 16.76 9.66
C GLU A 122 13.10 16.12 9.51
N TYR A 123 12.10 16.91 9.11
CA TYR A 123 10.75 16.41 8.81
C TYR A 123 10.79 15.35 7.70
N TYR A 124 11.36 15.70 6.54
CA TYR A 124 11.41 14.79 5.39
C TYR A 124 12.23 13.53 5.65
N SER A 125 13.28 13.60 6.47
CA SER A 125 14.05 12.41 6.87
C SER A 125 13.23 11.47 7.75
N THR A 126 12.37 12.02 8.61
CA THR A 126 11.46 11.25 9.46
C THR A 126 10.34 10.65 8.61
N LEU A 127 9.74 11.43 7.70
CA LEU A 127 8.74 10.94 6.75
C LEU A 127 9.28 9.83 5.85
N LEU A 128 10.52 9.95 5.36
CA LEU A 128 11.20 8.93 4.56
C LEU A 128 11.27 7.58 5.30
N THR A 129 11.48 7.62 6.61
CA THR A 129 11.48 6.41 7.46
C THR A 129 10.10 5.76 7.48
N SER A 130 9.03 6.56 7.64
CA SER A 130 7.65 6.05 7.60
C SER A 130 7.28 5.47 6.24
N LEU A 131 7.62 6.14 5.14
CA LEU A 131 7.36 5.65 3.78
C LEU A 131 8.17 4.39 3.47
N THR A 132 9.38 4.26 4.01
CA THR A 132 10.18 3.03 3.87
C THR A 132 9.55 1.85 4.60
N ALA A 133 9.04 2.07 5.82
CA ALA A 133 8.31 1.04 6.55
C ALA A 133 7.00 0.66 5.84
N ALA A 134 6.30 1.64 5.26
CA ALA A 134 5.09 1.42 4.47
C ALA A 134 5.38 0.58 3.21
N ASP A 135 6.40 0.95 2.43
CA ASP A 135 6.84 0.24 1.22
C ASP A 135 7.28 -1.21 1.53
N SER A 136 8.01 -1.41 2.63
CA SER A 136 8.42 -2.75 3.06
C SER A 136 7.22 -3.62 3.44
N LEU A 137 6.27 -3.09 4.21
CA LEU A 137 5.06 -3.83 4.58
C LEU A 137 4.20 -4.12 3.36
N PHE A 138 4.03 -3.14 2.48
CA PHE A 138 3.34 -3.32 1.20
C PHE A 138 3.94 -4.46 0.38
N GLY A 139 5.27 -4.46 0.20
CA GLY A 139 5.98 -5.53 -0.51
C GLY A 139 5.69 -6.89 0.10
N SER A 140 5.83 -7.05 1.42
CA SER A 140 5.56 -8.31 2.11
C SER A 140 4.12 -8.80 1.95
N VAL A 141 3.13 -7.91 2.10
CA VAL A 141 1.70 -8.27 1.99
C VAL A 141 1.31 -8.58 0.54
N SER A 142 1.86 -7.83 -0.42
CA SER A 142 1.65 -8.08 -1.85
C SER A 142 2.27 -9.41 -2.29
N ASP A 143 3.49 -9.70 -1.85
CA ASP A 143 4.23 -10.91 -2.25
C ASP A 143 3.66 -12.18 -1.62
N SER A 144 3.05 -12.09 -0.43
CA SER A 144 2.40 -13.23 0.24
C SER A 144 1.07 -13.62 -0.40
N GLU A 145 0.36 -12.67 -1.02
CA GLU A 145 -1.01 -12.85 -1.48
C GLU A 145 -1.18 -13.98 -2.52
N PRO A 146 -0.31 -14.12 -3.55
CA PRO A 146 -0.40 -15.22 -4.49
C PRO A 146 -0.29 -16.60 -3.82
N ASP A 147 0.57 -16.74 -2.83
CA ASP A 147 0.78 -18.01 -2.11
C ASP A 147 -0.45 -18.37 -1.26
N VAL A 148 -1.07 -17.37 -0.62
CA VAL A 148 -2.33 -17.53 0.10
C VAL A 148 -3.46 -17.95 -0.84
N LEU A 149 -3.63 -17.26 -1.97
CA LEU A 149 -4.75 -17.50 -2.88
C LEU A 149 -4.62 -18.80 -3.68
N LYS A 150 -3.38 -19.19 -4.04
CA LYS A 150 -3.09 -20.42 -4.79
C LYS A 150 -2.79 -21.61 -3.89
N GLN A 151 -2.94 -21.44 -2.59
CA GLN A 151 -2.69 -22.47 -1.60
C GLN A 151 -3.44 -23.77 -1.93
N THR A 152 -2.70 -24.86 -2.10
CA THR A 152 -3.25 -26.23 -2.24
C THR A 152 -2.88 -27.13 -1.06
N ARG A 153 -2.06 -26.64 -0.13
CA ARG A 153 -1.56 -27.29 1.09
C ARG A 153 -1.29 -26.24 2.15
N GLU A 154 -1.19 -26.63 3.42
CA GLU A 154 -0.83 -25.75 4.54
C GLU A 154 0.37 -24.83 4.20
N LEU A 155 0.26 -23.54 4.51
CA LEU A 155 1.33 -22.57 4.29
C LEU A 155 2.49 -22.88 5.25
N GLU A 156 3.72 -22.60 4.83
CA GLU A 156 4.89 -22.73 5.69
C GLU A 156 5.00 -21.60 6.74
N TYR A 157 4.14 -20.59 6.63
CA TYR A 157 4.08 -19.41 7.49
C TYR A 157 2.65 -19.07 7.91
N ASP A 158 2.53 -18.31 9.00
CA ASP A 158 1.28 -17.73 9.49
C ASP A 158 1.22 -16.24 9.13
N PRO A 159 0.33 -15.81 8.22
CA PRO A 159 0.28 -14.43 7.72
C PRO A 159 0.22 -13.37 8.83
N ALA A 160 -0.56 -13.58 9.89
CA ALA A 160 -0.68 -12.64 10.99
C ALA A 160 0.63 -12.46 11.80
N SER A 161 1.49 -13.47 11.81
CA SER A 161 2.78 -13.43 12.52
C SER A 161 3.94 -12.92 11.65
N GLU A 162 3.91 -13.17 10.34
CA GLU A 162 4.97 -12.74 9.42
C GLU A 162 4.73 -11.34 8.83
N LEU A 163 3.47 -10.96 8.60
CA LEU A 163 3.09 -9.66 8.02
C LEU A 163 2.84 -8.63 9.12
N ASP A 164 3.83 -8.39 9.97
CA ASP A 164 3.70 -7.50 11.13
C ASP A 164 3.71 -6.01 10.74
N SER A 165 2.65 -5.27 11.08
CA SER A 165 2.53 -3.83 10.83
C SER A 165 3.14 -2.95 11.94
N SER A 166 3.72 -3.53 12.98
CA SER A 166 4.25 -2.81 14.15
C SER A 166 5.34 -1.79 13.78
N SER A 167 6.22 -2.13 12.84
CA SER A 167 7.29 -1.22 12.39
C SER A 167 6.74 0.00 11.68
N PHE A 168 5.69 -0.17 10.87
CA PHE A 168 5.02 0.93 10.21
C PHE A 168 4.27 1.80 11.22
N GLU A 169 3.52 1.20 12.15
CA GLU A 169 2.87 1.91 13.26
C GLU A 169 3.86 2.74 14.08
N GLN A 170 4.99 2.13 14.47
CA GLN A 170 6.02 2.81 15.25
C GLN A 170 6.58 4.02 14.50
N SER A 171 6.83 3.87 13.19
CA SER A 171 7.34 4.96 12.36
C SER A 171 6.34 6.12 12.23
N ILE A 172 5.04 5.85 12.12
CA ILE A 172 3.99 6.89 12.12
C ILE A 172 3.97 7.59 13.48
N GLY A 173 4.10 6.84 14.58
CA GLY A 173 4.19 7.39 15.93
C GLY A 173 5.40 8.32 16.11
N GLN A 174 6.54 7.96 15.54
CA GLN A 174 7.75 8.80 15.54
C GLN A 174 7.54 10.08 14.72
N LEU A 175 6.94 9.98 13.53
CA LEU A 175 6.61 11.14 12.70
C LEU A 175 5.64 12.09 13.41
N ALA A 176 4.61 11.57 14.07
CA ALA A 176 3.64 12.37 14.83
C ALA A 176 4.29 13.05 16.05
N ALA A 177 5.19 12.37 16.75
CA ALA A 177 5.92 12.94 17.89
C ALA A 177 6.97 13.97 17.46
N ALA A 178 7.40 13.93 16.19
CA ALA A 178 8.37 14.85 15.63
C ALA A 178 7.79 16.21 15.24
N GLU A 179 6.52 16.51 15.57
CA GLU A 179 5.79 17.74 15.21
C GLU A 179 6.72 18.97 15.16
N LYS A 180 7.01 19.41 13.94
CA LYS A 180 7.91 20.54 13.70
C LYS A 180 7.04 21.80 13.61
N ALA A 181 7.21 22.69 14.58
CA ALA A 181 6.50 23.98 14.65
C ALA A 181 7.04 24.97 13.58
N PRO A 182 6.35 26.09 13.30
CA PRO A 182 6.31 26.78 12.00
C PRO A 182 7.51 27.71 11.75
N SER A 183 8.71 27.16 11.65
CA SER A 183 9.82 27.76 10.89
C SER A 183 9.79 27.35 9.41
N GLU A 184 8.66 26.79 8.97
CA GLU A 184 8.45 26.12 7.68
C GLU A 184 8.05 27.08 6.56
N VAL A 185 7.75 28.32 6.95
CA VAL A 185 7.49 29.44 6.05
C VAL A 185 8.77 30.26 5.98
N THR A 186 9.41 30.28 4.81
CA THR A 186 10.62 31.10 4.57
C THR A 186 10.31 32.59 4.70
N SER A 187 11.31 33.46 4.76
CA SER A 187 11.13 34.92 4.67
C SER A 187 10.39 35.38 3.40
N GLU A 188 10.33 34.55 2.37
CA GLU A 188 9.54 34.74 1.15
C GLU A 188 8.15 34.06 1.16
N ASP A 189 7.62 33.73 2.32
CA ASP A 189 6.30 33.10 2.49
C ASP A 189 6.14 31.70 1.85
N ARG A 190 7.23 31.01 1.51
CA ARG A 190 7.20 29.65 0.95
C ARG A 190 7.02 28.59 2.02
N THR A 191 6.02 27.73 1.85
CA THR A 191 5.80 26.56 2.71
C THR A 191 6.67 25.39 2.25
N LEU A 192 7.62 24.99 3.10
CA LEU A 192 8.60 23.95 2.77
C LEU A 192 8.15 22.53 3.09
N VAL A 193 7.15 22.37 3.96
CA VAL A 193 6.58 21.06 4.32
C VAL A 193 5.08 21.03 4.02
N PRO A 194 4.49 19.86 3.75
CA PRO A 194 3.05 19.73 3.53
C PRO A 194 2.27 19.91 4.84
N ASP A 195 0.94 19.84 4.74
CA ASP A 195 0.09 19.63 5.92
C ASP A 195 0.45 18.30 6.60
N GLN A 196 1.20 18.38 7.71
CA GLN A 196 1.72 17.22 8.42
C GLN A 196 0.59 16.34 8.97
N GLN A 197 -0.53 16.94 9.38
CA GLN A 197 -1.67 16.20 9.91
C GLN A 197 -2.37 15.43 8.79
N ALA A 198 -2.54 16.03 7.62
CA ALA A 198 -3.07 15.35 6.46
C ALA A 198 -2.19 14.16 6.03
N VAL A 199 -0.86 14.33 6.03
CA VAL A 199 0.09 13.23 5.74
C VAL A 199 -0.01 12.12 6.78
N LEU A 200 -0.08 12.46 8.07
CA LEU A 200 -0.24 11.47 9.14
C LEU A 200 -1.54 10.67 9.01
N ASP A 201 -2.65 11.35 8.72
CA ASP A 201 -3.95 10.69 8.55
C ASP A 201 -3.99 9.80 7.30
N ALA A 202 -3.31 10.21 6.22
CA ALA A 202 -3.16 9.39 5.04
C ALA A 202 -2.30 8.13 5.31
N LEU A 203 -1.16 8.25 5.99
CA LEU A 203 -0.31 7.11 6.38
C LEU A 203 -1.05 6.15 7.32
N ARG A 204 -1.87 6.66 8.25
CA ARG A 204 -2.74 5.82 9.10
C ARG A 204 -3.78 5.07 8.27
N THR A 205 -4.36 5.73 7.27
CA THR A 205 -5.31 5.10 6.35
C THR A 205 -4.63 4.02 5.52
N GLN A 206 -3.43 4.28 5.01
CA GLN A 206 -2.61 3.30 4.30
C GLN A 206 -2.32 2.07 5.15
N ARG A 207 -1.91 2.27 6.42
CA ARG A 207 -1.71 1.17 7.37
C ARG A 207 -2.99 0.37 7.55
N GLU A 208 -4.13 1.03 7.75
CA GLU A 208 -5.41 0.34 7.93
C GLU A 208 -5.79 -0.52 6.71
N ILE A 209 -5.47 -0.04 5.50
CA ILE A 209 -5.64 -0.83 4.26
C ILE A 209 -4.78 -2.10 4.31
N LEU A 210 -3.50 -1.98 4.66
CA LEU A 210 -2.59 -3.13 4.78
C LEU A 210 -3.05 -4.10 5.88
N ASP A 211 -3.43 -3.60 7.06
CA ASP A 211 -3.95 -4.40 8.17
C ASP A 211 -5.25 -5.16 7.80
N ARG A 212 -6.10 -4.58 6.95
CA ARG A 212 -7.29 -5.28 6.42
C ARG A 212 -6.91 -6.39 5.45
N HIS A 213 -5.92 -6.17 4.59
CA HIS A 213 -5.41 -7.20 3.68
C HIS A 213 -4.75 -8.36 4.43
N ILE A 214 -3.95 -8.08 5.46
CA ILE A 214 -3.36 -9.11 6.34
C ILE A 214 -4.45 -9.95 6.99
N ARG A 215 -5.48 -9.32 7.55
CA ARG A 215 -6.62 -10.03 8.15
C ARG A 215 -7.42 -10.83 7.13
N ALA A 216 -7.56 -10.33 5.90
CA ALA A 216 -8.20 -11.06 4.82
C ALA A 216 -7.39 -12.31 4.45
N GLN A 217 -6.07 -12.18 4.27
CA GLN A 217 -5.20 -13.33 4.00
C GLN A 217 -5.27 -14.36 5.13
N GLN A 218 -5.23 -13.93 6.40
CA GLN A 218 -5.38 -14.82 7.54
C GLN A 218 -6.72 -15.56 7.54
N SER A 219 -7.83 -14.84 7.39
CA SER A 219 -9.17 -15.45 7.39
C SER A 219 -9.36 -16.41 6.22
N TYR A 220 -8.75 -16.11 5.07
CA TYR A 220 -8.75 -17.01 3.93
C TYR A 220 -8.10 -18.36 4.26
N VAL A 221 -6.95 -18.34 4.93
CA VAL A 221 -6.20 -19.53 5.35
C VAL A 221 -6.94 -20.28 6.45
N ASP A 222 -7.35 -19.58 7.51
CA ASP A 222 -8.01 -20.16 8.68
C ASP A 222 -9.35 -20.82 8.33
N SER A 223 -10.08 -20.28 7.34
CA SER A 223 -11.36 -20.84 6.90
C SER A 223 -11.23 -21.99 5.89
N ALA A 224 -10.15 -22.07 5.11
CA ALA A 224 -10.05 -23.03 4.01
C ALA A 224 -10.07 -24.49 4.47
N THR A 225 -9.23 -24.84 5.45
CA THR A 225 -9.11 -26.21 5.95
C THR A 225 -10.40 -26.69 6.64
N PRO A 226 -11.02 -25.93 7.55
CA PRO A 226 -12.28 -26.33 8.17
C PRO A 226 -13.44 -26.43 7.16
N ILE A 227 -13.50 -25.57 6.13
CA ILE A 227 -14.49 -25.71 5.04
C ILE A 227 -14.30 -27.05 4.32
N GLU A 228 -13.07 -27.37 3.88
CA GLU A 228 -12.81 -28.63 3.16
C GLU A 228 -13.14 -29.86 4.03
N ALA A 229 -12.72 -29.85 5.29
CA ALA A 229 -13.00 -30.93 6.24
C ALA A 229 -14.50 -31.08 6.51
N GLY A 230 -15.22 -29.96 6.65
CA GLY A 230 -16.66 -29.90 6.83
C GLY A 230 -17.44 -30.48 5.65
N VAL A 231 -17.11 -30.04 4.43
CA VAL A 231 -17.71 -30.56 3.18
C VAL A 231 -17.45 -32.07 3.04
N ARG A 232 -16.20 -32.52 3.24
CA ARG A 232 -15.85 -33.95 3.14
C ARG A 232 -16.58 -34.79 4.20
N ALA A 233 -16.72 -34.31 5.42
CA ALA A 233 -17.47 -34.99 6.46
C ALA A 233 -18.96 -35.08 6.10
N TYR A 234 -19.53 -34.01 5.55
CA TYR A 234 -20.91 -33.98 5.08
C TYR A 234 -21.16 -35.03 3.99
N GLU A 235 -20.29 -35.09 2.96
CA GLU A 235 -20.37 -36.09 1.87
C GLU A 235 -20.31 -37.54 2.39
N GLN A 236 -19.58 -37.76 3.49
CA GLN A 236 -19.46 -39.06 4.15
C GLN A 236 -20.59 -39.33 5.16
N SER A 237 -21.62 -38.48 5.20
CA SER A 237 -22.72 -38.54 6.18
C SER A 237 -22.26 -38.47 7.65
N ARG A 238 -21.06 -37.93 7.91
CA ARG A 238 -20.53 -37.67 9.25
C ARG A 238 -20.98 -36.29 9.72
N PHE A 239 -22.29 -36.11 9.91
CA PHE A 239 -22.90 -34.79 10.13
C PHE A 239 -22.44 -34.07 11.41
N ALA A 240 -22.10 -34.81 12.46
CA ALA A 240 -21.53 -34.21 13.68
C ALA A 240 -20.15 -33.58 13.41
N ASP A 241 -19.29 -34.30 12.68
CA ASP A 241 -17.97 -33.80 12.28
C ASP A 241 -18.11 -32.64 11.29
N ALA A 242 -19.05 -32.73 10.34
CA ALA A 242 -19.34 -31.65 9.40
C ALA A 242 -19.73 -30.38 10.15
N ARG A 243 -20.65 -30.48 11.12
CA ARG A 243 -21.10 -29.36 11.93
C ARG A 243 -19.98 -28.73 12.75
N ALA A 244 -19.10 -29.54 13.36
CA ALA A 244 -17.97 -29.04 14.13
C ALA A 244 -17.02 -28.22 13.23
N ASN A 245 -16.55 -28.80 12.13
CA ASN A 245 -15.60 -28.12 11.23
C ASN A 245 -16.21 -26.89 10.54
N LEU A 246 -17.50 -26.94 10.18
CA LEU A 246 -18.18 -25.79 9.56
C LEU A 246 -18.47 -24.67 10.57
N ALA A 247 -18.62 -24.97 11.86
CA ALA A 247 -18.69 -23.95 12.90
C ALA A 247 -17.33 -23.26 13.09
N ASP A 248 -16.23 -24.02 13.08
CA ASP A 248 -14.87 -23.47 13.11
C ASP A 248 -14.62 -22.56 11.88
N ALA A 249 -15.04 -22.99 10.69
CA ALA A 249 -15.00 -22.16 9.48
C ALA A 249 -15.79 -20.85 9.63
N GLN A 250 -16.99 -20.94 10.20
CA GLN A 250 -17.86 -19.77 10.40
C GLN A 250 -17.23 -18.75 11.34
N GLU A 251 -16.55 -19.19 12.40
CA GLU A 251 -15.81 -18.32 13.32
C GLU A 251 -14.64 -17.63 12.61
N ALA A 252 -13.87 -18.36 11.80
CA ALA A 252 -12.75 -17.82 11.04
C ALA A 252 -13.17 -16.77 9.98
N LEU A 253 -14.37 -16.93 9.38
CA LEU A 253 -14.90 -16.04 8.34
C LEU A 253 -15.48 -14.72 8.89
N LEU A 254 -15.58 -14.52 10.20
CA LEU A 254 -16.13 -13.30 10.82
C LEU A 254 -15.11 -12.14 10.85
N THR A 255 -14.58 -11.77 9.68
CA THR A 255 -13.56 -10.73 9.60
C THR A 255 -14.18 -9.37 9.30
N ASP A 256 -13.94 -8.40 10.17
CA ASP A 256 -14.24 -7.00 9.90
C ASP A 256 -13.25 -6.41 8.88
N ILE A 257 -13.36 -6.83 7.63
CA ILE A 257 -12.67 -6.22 6.48
C ILE A 257 -13.50 -5.06 5.88
N SER A 258 -14.47 -4.55 6.64
CA SER A 258 -15.33 -3.45 6.26
C SER A 258 -14.54 -2.14 6.26
N GLY A 259 -14.77 -1.28 5.27
CA GLY A 259 -14.10 0.01 5.17
C GLY A 259 -14.39 0.73 3.85
N THR A 260 -14.07 2.03 3.80
CA THR A 260 -14.25 2.89 2.62
C THR A 260 -13.20 2.68 1.54
N SER A 261 -12.21 1.83 1.78
CA SER A 261 -11.01 1.65 0.95
C SER A 261 -11.13 0.48 -0.04
N GLY A 262 -12.36 0.13 -0.45
CA GLY A 262 -12.67 -1.08 -1.23
C GLY A 262 -11.97 -1.23 -2.59
N ALA A 263 -11.35 -0.15 -3.10
CA ALA A 263 -10.72 -0.12 -4.42
C ALA A 263 -9.23 -0.48 -4.44
N TYR A 264 -8.54 -0.58 -3.29
CA TYR A 264 -7.11 -0.85 -3.29
C TYR A 264 -6.84 -2.36 -3.41
N GLN A 265 -6.30 -2.73 -4.58
CA GLN A 265 -5.67 -4.01 -4.87
C GLN A 265 -4.18 -3.88 -4.53
N LEU A 266 -3.53 -4.88 -3.93
CA LEU A 266 -2.10 -4.79 -3.57
C LEU A 266 -1.16 -5.45 -4.59
N SER A 267 -1.69 -6.38 -5.39
CA SER A 267 -0.94 -7.06 -6.44
C SER A 267 -1.83 -7.24 -7.68
N ASP A 268 -1.27 -7.19 -8.89
CA ASP A 268 -2.03 -7.37 -10.14
C ASP A 268 -2.79 -8.71 -10.20
N THR A 269 -2.30 -9.71 -9.46
CA THR A 269 -2.89 -11.04 -9.34
C THR A 269 -3.66 -11.27 -8.04
N GLY A 270 -3.82 -10.22 -7.24
CA GLY A 270 -4.47 -10.20 -5.94
C GLY A 270 -5.95 -9.86 -5.96
N LEU A 271 -6.55 -9.82 -4.78
CA LEU A 271 -7.93 -9.38 -4.62
C LEU A 271 -7.96 -7.97 -4.02
N THR A 272 -8.89 -7.15 -4.48
CA THR A 272 -9.30 -5.95 -3.73
C THR A 272 -9.98 -6.34 -2.42
N LEU A 273 -10.03 -5.42 -1.45
CA LEU A 273 -10.80 -5.63 -0.22
C LEU A 273 -12.30 -5.89 -0.47
N ASP A 274 -12.87 -5.31 -1.53
CA ASP A 274 -14.26 -5.60 -1.93
C ASP A 274 -14.41 -7.02 -2.48
N GLN A 275 -13.44 -7.51 -3.26
CA GLN A 275 -13.44 -8.90 -3.72
C GLN A 275 -13.22 -9.89 -2.58
N TYR A 276 -12.37 -9.59 -1.60
CA TYR A 276 -12.27 -10.39 -0.37
C TYR A 276 -13.61 -10.45 0.37
N ARG A 277 -14.32 -9.31 0.46
CA ARG A 277 -15.65 -9.26 1.09
C ARG A 277 -16.67 -10.12 0.36
N GLU A 278 -16.69 -10.05 -0.97
CA GLU A 278 -17.56 -10.90 -1.78
C GLU A 278 -17.21 -12.39 -1.61
N LEU A 279 -15.92 -12.73 -1.65
CA LEU A 279 -15.42 -14.09 -1.43
C LEU A 279 -15.84 -14.64 -0.07
N PHE A 280 -15.68 -13.87 1.02
CA PHE A 280 -16.08 -14.32 2.35
C PHE A 280 -17.59 -14.39 2.52
N SER A 281 -18.36 -13.49 1.92
CA SER A 281 -19.83 -13.59 1.91
C SER A 281 -20.28 -14.89 1.26
N LEU A 282 -19.73 -15.24 0.10
CA LEU A 282 -20.07 -16.49 -0.61
C LEU A 282 -19.66 -17.73 0.19
N ARG A 283 -18.49 -17.71 0.85
CA ARG A 283 -18.07 -18.80 1.75
C ARG A 283 -19.00 -18.92 2.95
N GLN A 284 -19.38 -17.81 3.58
CA GLN A 284 -20.33 -17.80 4.71
C GLN A 284 -21.69 -18.36 4.30
N ASP A 285 -22.20 -17.98 3.13
CA ASP A 285 -23.46 -18.50 2.59
C ASP A 285 -23.39 -20.03 2.40
N GLY A 286 -22.32 -20.54 1.78
CA GLY A 286 -22.11 -21.98 1.60
C GLY A 286 -21.99 -22.73 2.93
N VAL A 287 -21.23 -22.19 3.88
CA VAL A 287 -21.08 -22.76 5.23
C VAL A 287 -22.42 -22.80 5.97
N ALA A 288 -23.18 -21.71 5.94
CA ALA A 288 -24.48 -21.62 6.61
C ALA A 288 -25.49 -22.64 6.05
N GLN A 289 -25.53 -22.82 4.73
CA GLN A 289 -26.42 -23.80 4.07
C GLN A 289 -26.09 -25.25 4.47
N LEU A 290 -24.80 -25.58 4.57
CA LEU A 290 -24.38 -26.92 5.02
C LEU A 290 -24.61 -27.12 6.53
N LEU A 291 -24.42 -26.09 7.35
CA LEU A 291 -24.71 -26.14 8.78
C LEU A 291 -26.19 -26.42 9.06
N ASP A 292 -27.08 -25.71 8.37
CA ASP A 292 -28.54 -25.87 8.55
C ASP A 292 -28.99 -27.29 8.21
N THR A 293 -28.39 -27.88 7.17
CA THR A 293 -28.75 -29.21 6.68
C THR A 293 -27.95 -30.38 7.26
N SER A 294 -26.95 -30.09 8.11
CA SER A 294 -26.24 -31.10 8.91
C SER A 294 -27.04 -31.59 10.12
N GLN A 295 -28.31 -31.21 10.23
CA GLN A 295 -29.21 -31.73 11.27
C GLN A 295 -29.80 -33.08 10.83
N GLU A 296 -29.78 -34.07 11.75
CA GLU A 296 -30.18 -35.46 11.49
C GLU A 296 -31.66 -35.61 11.06
N SER A 297 -32.47 -34.58 11.32
CA SER A 297 -33.91 -34.52 11.04
C SER A 297 -34.30 -33.93 9.68
N VAL A 298 -33.35 -33.49 8.86
CA VAL A 298 -33.65 -32.82 7.57
C VAL A 298 -33.95 -33.87 6.47
N PRO A 299 -35.03 -33.72 5.69
CA PRO A 299 -35.32 -34.58 4.54
C PRO A 299 -34.16 -34.66 3.53
N GLU A 300 -34.05 -35.78 2.82
CA GLU A 300 -32.99 -35.99 1.81
C GLU A 300 -33.05 -34.99 0.66
N ASP A 301 -34.25 -34.67 0.16
CA ASP A 301 -34.44 -33.70 -0.92
C ASP A 301 -34.00 -32.27 -0.53
N GLU A 302 -34.29 -31.88 0.72
CA GLU A 302 -33.87 -30.59 1.29
C GLU A 302 -32.34 -30.53 1.49
N ARG A 303 -31.73 -31.63 1.95
CA ARG A 303 -30.28 -31.76 2.04
C ARG A 303 -29.60 -31.64 0.68
N GLN A 304 -30.10 -32.35 -0.33
CA GLN A 304 -29.50 -32.32 -1.66
C GLN A 304 -29.57 -30.92 -2.29
N SER A 305 -30.69 -30.21 -2.10
CA SER A 305 -30.85 -28.83 -2.58
C SER A 305 -29.87 -27.87 -1.92
N ALA A 306 -29.67 -27.99 -0.60
CA ALA A 306 -28.73 -27.14 0.14
C ALA A 306 -27.27 -27.43 -0.24
N VAL A 307 -26.90 -28.70 -0.43
CA VAL A 307 -25.55 -29.07 -0.90
C VAL A 307 -25.26 -28.45 -2.27
N ASN A 308 -26.19 -28.56 -3.21
CA ASN A 308 -26.01 -27.97 -4.54
C ASN A 308 -25.85 -26.44 -4.47
N SER A 309 -26.63 -25.80 -3.60
CA SER A 309 -26.55 -24.34 -3.40
C SER A 309 -25.22 -23.94 -2.75
N ALA A 310 -24.74 -24.71 -1.77
CA ALA A 310 -23.49 -24.44 -1.07
C ALA A 310 -22.29 -24.63 -1.98
N LEU A 311 -22.29 -25.70 -2.79
CA LEU A 311 -21.26 -25.93 -3.81
C LEU A 311 -21.23 -24.80 -4.84
N ASN A 312 -22.39 -24.32 -5.29
CA ASN A 312 -22.44 -23.16 -6.20
C ASN A 312 -21.80 -21.92 -5.56
N ALA A 313 -22.14 -21.61 -4.30
CA ALA A 313 -21.54 -20.48 -3.59
C ALA A 313 -20.01 -20.63 -3.46
N PHE A 314 -19.50 -21.83 -3.12
CA PHE A 314 -18.06 -22.08 -3.08
C PHE A 314 -17.38 -22.00 -4.46
N PHE A 315 -18.05 -22.43 -5.53
CA PHE A 315 -17.54 -22.27 -6.89
C PHE A 315 -17.50 -20.81 -7.33
N GLU A 316 -18.53 -20.03 -7.01
CA GLU A 316 -18.57 -18.58 -7.25
C GLU A 316 -17.43 -17.89 -6.47
N ALA A 317 -17.23 -18.24 -5.20
CA ALA A 317 -16.12 -17.72 -4.39
C ALA A 317 -14.75 -18.04 -5.03
N ARG A 318 -14.58 -19.27 -5.52
CA ARG A 318 -13.35 -19.69 -6.21
C ARG A 318 -13.13 -18.94 -7.53
N ASN A 319 -14.19 -18.59 -8.25
CA ASN A 319 -14.09 -17.88 -9.52
C ASN A 319 -13.65 -16.42 -9.37
N LEU A 320 -13.73 -15.86 -8.16
CA LEU A 320 -13.17 -14.54 -7.86
C LEU A 320 -11.64 -14.54 -7.82
N ILE A 321 -11.03 -15.70 -7.54
CA ILE A 321 -9.57 -15.83 -7.41
C ILE A 321 -8.91 -15.78 -8.82
N PRO A 322 -7.98 -14.83 -9.07
CA PRO A 322 -7.25 -14.77 -10.32
C PRO A 322 -6.47 -16.06 -10.60
N ARG A 323 -6.43 -16.47 -11.87
CA ARG A 323 -5.76 -17.72 -12.30
C ARG A 323 -4.28 -17.50 -12.59
#